data_AF-A0A836KVN2-F1
#
_entry.id   AF-A0A836KVN2-F1
#
_cell.length_a   1.000
_cell.length_b   1.000
_cell.length_c   1.000
_cell.angle_alpha   90.00
_cell.angle_beta   90.00
_cell.angle_gamma   90.00
#
_symmetry.space_group_name_H-M   'P 1'
#
loop_
_entity.id
_entity.type
_entity.pdbx_description
1 polymer ?
#
loop_
_entity_poly.entity_id
_entity_poly.type
_entity_poly.pdbx_seq_one_letter_code
_entity_poly.pdbx_strand_id
1 'polypeptide(L)'
;MDSLYFIGKAQFHQLATHISLYHEDMSTGYRHLSTDALMAAGLQPHKFTYWNVPMMSGYLGKAVPLDIHGGYVLIDEEKAMPMATSYGMLRYALLASAVRAKEGGRWRYDFMTMNSTLAIGTAAGCGFLSFGRKRIGWMRHHPIGCVMMSFVVCLTTTVIARQGIKGLGIGIVQAQNSHKKALSCLRCVDCLEDVNTYTLNQIEELKAQQIPQQVGMPPPPEEYVRRFKKSVEMQCKLLKVDMDEVRLIRKLAGGSLCDVHQHLRDDPKGYKEPHGLVLLASDRVRAAEHPPLVTEPDDRRPARKWSLQP
;
A
#
# COMPACT_ATOMS: atom_id res chain seq x y z
N MET A 1 -2.25 -5.08 -7.83
CA MET A 1 -2.05 -6.03 -8.95
C MET A 1 -1.23 -7.27 -8.55
N ASP A 2 -0.05 -7.12 -7.98
CA ASP A 2 0.82 -8.27 -7.64
C ASP A 2 0.18 -9.28 -6.67
N SER A 3 -0.57 -8.82 -5.66
CA SER A 3 -1.30 -9.71 -4.74
C SER A 3 -2.33 -10.57 -5.47
N LEU A 4 -3.09 -9.99 -6.40
CA LEU A 4 -4.07 -10.70 -7.23
C LEU A 4 -3.38 -11.73 -8.13
N TYR A 5 -2.22 -11.40 -8.72
CA TYR A 5 -1.48 -12.37 -9.53
C TYR A 5 -1.09 -13.63 -8.76
N PHE A 6 -0.62 -13.47 -7.52
CA PHE A 6 -0.18 -14.59 -6.69
C PHE A 6 -1.33 -15.36 -6.02
N ILE A 7 -2.41 -14.67 -5.65
CA ILE A 7 -3.57 -15.27 -4.95
C ILE A 7 -4.52 -15.91 -5.96
N GLY A 8 -4.68 -15.32 -7.14
CA GLY A 8 -5.62 -15.76 -8.17
C GLY A 8 -5.15 -15.37 -9.57
N LYS A 9 -4.27 -16.19 -10.16
CA LYS A 9 -3.73 -15.94 -11.51
C LYS A 9 -4.83 -15.75 -12.57
N ALA A 10 -5.92 -16.52 -12.47
CA ALA A 10 -7.08 -16.37 -13.34
C ALA A 10 -7.77 -15.01 -13.16
N GLN A 11 -7.99 -14.57 -11.92
CA GLN A 11 -8.58 -13.25 -11.61
C GLN A 11 -7.67 -12.12 -12.09
N PHE A 12 -6.35 -12.27 -11.97
CA PHE A 12 -5.40 -11.31 -12.51
C PHE A 12 -5.46 -11.21 -14.04
N HIS A 13 -5.50 -12.34 -14.75
CA HIS A 13 -5.61 -12.31 -16.21
C HIS A 13 -6.95 -11.73 -16.66
N GLN A 14 -8.04 -12.04 -15.95
CA GLN A 14 -9.34 -11.41 -16.19
C GLN A 14 -9.26 -9.90 -16.00
N LEU A 15 -8.64 -9.43 -14.92
CA LEU A 15 -8.45 -8.00 -14.65
C LEU A 15 -7.59 -7.31 -15.71
N ALA A 16 -6.47 -7.92 -16.11
CA ALA A 16 -5.61 -7.38 -17.15
C ALA A 16 -6.34 -7.29 -18.51
N THR A 17 -7.12 -8.32 -18.83
CA THR A 17 -7.98 -8.35 -20.03
C THR A 17 -9.04 -7.26 -19.94
N HIS A 18 -9.68 -7.12 -18.78
CA HIS A 18 -10.70 -6.11 -18.52
C HIS A 18 -10.14 -4.69 -18.70
N ILE A 19 -9.00 -4.38 -18.09
CA ILE A 19 -8.31 -3.09 -18.27
C ILE A 19 -7.97 -2.85 -19.75
N SER A 20 -7.48 -3.87 -20.45
CA SER A 20 -7.08 -3.73 -21.85
C SER A 20 -8.27 -3.45 -22.78
N LEU A 21 -9.45 -3.98 -22.47
CA LEU A 21 -10.66 -3.87 -23.30
C LEU A 21 -11.57 -2.70 -22.91
N TYR A 22 -11.63 -2.34 -21.62
CA TYR A 22 -12.65 -1.46 -21.06
C TYR A 22 -12.03 -0.29 -20.27
N HIS A 23 -11.00 0.36 -20.81
CA HIS A 23 -10.48 1.60 -20.24
C HIS A 23 -11.02 2.82 -20.98
N GLU A 24 -11.15 3.91 -20.24
CA GLU A 24 -11.54 5.23 -20.71
C GLU A 24 -10.54 6.27 -20.19
N ASP A 25 -10.53 7.45 -20.81
CA ASP A 25 -9.76 8.57 -20.28
C ASP A 25 -10.33 9.00 -18.92
N MET A 26 -9.42 9.16 -17.96
CA MET A 26 -9.78 9.61 -16.62
C MET A 26 -10.33 11.04 -16.63
N SER A 27 -11.37 11.31 -15.85
CA SER A 27 -11.95 12.64 -15.71
C SER A 27 -10.95 13.64 -15.12
N THR A 28 -11.18 14.93 -15.37
CA THR A 28 -10.27 16.02 -14.99
C THR A 28 -9.98 16.04 -13.49
N GLY A 29 -10.99 15.79 -12.64
CA GLY A 29 -10.85 15.81 -11.19
C GLY A 29 -9.94 14.69 -10.68
N TYR A 30 -10.19 13.45 -11.11
CA TYR A 30 -9.36 12.31 -10.73
C TYR A 30 -7.95 12.40 -11.32
N ARG A 31 -7.81 12.92 -12.55
CA ARG A 31 -6.52 13.16 -13.18
C ARG A 31 -5.70 14.20 -12.43
N HIS A 32 -6.30 15.31 -11.99
CA HIS A 32 -5.62 16.31 -11.17
C HIS A 32 -5.16 15.70 -9.85
N LEU A 33 -6.08 15.07 -9.12
CA LEU A 33 -5.77 14.47 -7.81
C LEU A 33 -4.65 13.42 -7.90
N SER A 34 -4.68 12.60 -8.96
CA SER A 34 -3.64 11.60 -9.23
C SER A 34 -2.30 12.24 -9.59
N THR A 35 -2.32 13.33 -10.34
CA THR A 35 -1.13 14.10 -10.72
C THR A 35 -0.45 14.69 -9.48
N ASP A 36 -1.22 15.29 -8.58
CA ASP A 36 -0.70 15.81 -7.31
C ASP A 36 -0.10 14.71 -6.46
N ALA A 37 -0.76 13.55 -6.37
CA ALA A 37 -0.26 12.42 -5.62
C ALA A 37 1.07 11.87 -6.19
N LEU A 38 1.18 11.78 -7.52
CA LEU A 38 2.42 11.39 -8.20
C LEU A 38 3.54 12.41 -7.92
N MET A 39 3.26 13.71 -8.06
CA MET A 39 4.24 14.77 -7.80
C MET A 39 4.70 14.78 -6.34
N ALA A 40 3.78 14.65 -5.39
CA ALA A 40 4.08 14.59 -3.96
C ALA A 40 4.93 13.36 -3.60
N ALA A 41 4.70 12.23 -4.27
CA ALA A 41 5.57 11.06 -4.16
C ALA A 41 6.93 11.26 -4.83
N GLY A 42 7.14 12.31 -5.65
CA GLY A 42 8.35 12.56 -6.42
C GLY A 42 8.46 11.72 -7.70
N LEU A 43 7.33 11.27 -8.23
CA LEU A 43 7.20 10.67 -9.55
C LEU A 43 6.96 11.75 -10.60
N GLN A 44 7.24 11.43 -11.85
CA GLN A 44 7.08 12.34 -12.99
C GLN A 44 5.73 12.07 -13.68
N PRO A 45 4.71 12.94 -13.53
CA PRO A 45 3.35 12.65 -14.02
C PRO A 45 3.26 12.39 -15.52
N HIS A 46 4.10 13.06 -16.32
CA HIS A 46 4.14 12.87 -17.78
C HIS A 46 4.57 11.46 -18.23
N LYS A 47 5.10 10.64 -17.33
CA LYS A 47 5.42 9.22 -17.58
C LYS A 47 4.24 8.29 -17.32
N PHE A 48 3.12 8.83 -16.86
CA PHE A 48 1.95 8.06 -16.50
C PHE A 48 0.78 8.35 -17.45
N THR A 49 0.07 7.29 -17.80
CA THR A 49 -1.21 7.35 -18.51
C THR A 49 -2.33 7.18 -17.48
N TYR A 50 -3.40 7.94 -17.61
CA TYR A 50 -4.49 8.01 -16.62
C TYR A 50 -5.73 7.37 -17.19
N TRP A 51 -6.12 6.23 -16.63
CA TRP A 51 -7.27 5.47 -17.08
C TRP A 51 -8.35 5.37 -16.00
N ASN A 52 -9.57 5.72 -16.39
CA ASN A 52 -10.75 5.18 -15.76
C ASN A 52 -10.95 3.75 -16.24
N VAL A 53 -11.16 2.82 -15.32
CA VAL A 53 -11.46 1.42 -15.63
C VAL A 53 -12.76 1.07 -14.91
N PRO A 54 -13.92 1.24 -15.56
CA PRO A 54 -15.21 0.92 -14.97
C PRO A 54 -15.26 -0.53 -14.50
N MET A 55 -15.91 -0.80 -13.37
CA MET A 55 -16.08 -2.14 -12.78
C MET A 55 -14.77 -2.84 -12.37
N MET A 56 -13.63 -2.16 -12.39
CA MET A 56 -12.35 -2.71 -11.93
C MET A 56 -12.41 -3.07 -10.43
N SER A 57 -13.26 -2.40 -9.66
CA SER A 57 -13.51 -2.68 -8.23
C SER A 57 -13.87 -4.13 -7.94
N GLY A 58 -14.68 -4.77 -8.80
CA GLY A 58 -15.09 -6.17 -8.65
C GLY A 58 -13.93 -7.17 -8.73
N TYR A 59 -12.83 -6.77 -9.35
CA TYR A 59 -11.64 -7.60 -9.55
C TYR A 59 -10.49 -7.26 -8.60
N LEU A 60 -10.40 -6.00 -8.13
CA LEU A 60 -9.23 -5.53 -7.40
C LEU A 60 -9.15 -6.06 -5.95
N GLY A 61 -10.28 -6.44 -5.34
CA GLY A 61 -10.32 -6.91 -3.96
C GLY A 61 -9.66 -5.93 -2.96
N LYS A 62 -9.60 -4.64 -3.31
CA LYS A 62 -9.00 -3.57 -2.51
C LYS A 62 -10.09 -2.74 -1.85
N ALA A 63 -9.73 -2.16 -0.71
CA ALA A 63 -10.56 -1.21 0.02
C ALA A 63 -10.93 0.03 -0.80
N VAL A 64 -10.00 0.57 -1.61
CA VAL A 64 -10.28 1.60 -2.61
C VAL A 64 -9.85 1.07 -3.98
N PRO A 65 -10.75 1.07 -4.99
CA PRO A 65 -10.53 0.44 -6.29
C PRO A 65 -9.66 1.32 -7.20
N LEU A 66 -8.40 1.46 -6.81
CA LEU A 66 -7.37 2.15 -7.58
C LEU A 66 -6.01 1.45 -7.47
N ASP A 67 -5.18 1.63 -8.49
CA ASP A 67 -3.78 1.18 -8.48
C ASP A 67 -2.89 2.04 -9.39
N ILE A 68 -1.59 2.05 -9.10
CA ILE A 68 -0.59 2.66 -9.99
C ILE A 68 0.42 1.58 -10.35
N HIS A 69 0.48 1.22 -11.63
CA HIS A 69 1.29 0.09 -12.09
C HIS A 69 1.73 0.28 -13.55
N GLY A 70 2.98 -0.09 -13.87
CA GLY A 70 3.46 -0.16 -15.25
C GLY A 70 3.41 1.16 -16.05
N GLY A 71 3.40 2.31 -15.37
CA GLY A 71 3.19 3.61 -16.02
C GLY A 71 1.73 3.98 -16.23
N TYR A 72 0.79 3.28 -15.60
CA TYR A 72 -0.64 3.56 -15.64
C TYR A 72 -1.16 3.90 -14.25
N VAL A 73 -2.01 4.91 -14.16
CA VAL A 73 -2.88 5.20 -13.01
C VAL A 73 -4.25 4.67 -13.36
N LEU A 74 -4.71 3.68 -12.60
CA LEU A 74 -5.96 2.96 -12.83
C LEU A 74 -6.93 3.29 -11.70
N ILE A 75 -8.12 3.78 -12.03
CA ILE A 75 -9.15 4.12 -11.05
C ILE A 75 -10.51 3.64 -11.57
N ASP A 76 -11.31 3.02 -10.72
CA ASP A 76 -12.75 2.84 -10.98
C ASP A 76 -13.49 4.08 -10.45
N GLU A 77 -13.71 5.08 -11.30
CA GLU A 77 -14.24 6.39 -10.85
C GLU A 77 -15.60 6.29 -10.17
N GLU A 78 -16.46 5.36 -10.62
CA GLU A 78 -17.79 5.16 -10.04
C GLU A 78 -17.73 4.69 -8.57
N LYS A 79 -16.66 3.95 -8.21
CA LYS A 79 -16.54 3.33 -6.89
C LYS A 79 -15.45 3.94 -6.01
N ALA A 80 -14.48 4.66 -6.58
CA ALA A 80 -13.32 5.14 -5.86
C ALA A 80 -13.67 6.08 -4.70
N MET A 81 -14.48 7.12 -4.95
CA MET A 81 -14.89 8.06 -3.90
C MET A 81 -15.86 7.42 -2.89
N PRO A 82 -16.92 6.69 -3.32
CA PRO A 82 -17.80 6.00 -2.38
C PRO A 82 -17.08 5.02 -1.44
N MET A 83 -16.13 4.24 -1.97
CA MET A 83 -15.37 3.27 -1.15
C MET A 83 -14.30 3.94 -0.27
N ALA A 84 -13.74 5.07 -0.71
CA ALA A 84 -12.85 5.87 0.13
C ALA A 84 -13.60 6.59 1.26
N THR A 85 -14.91 6.75 1.14
CA THR A 85 -15.83 7.43 2.09
C THR A 85 -15.52 8.91 2.38
N SER A 86 -14.39 9.44 1.89
CA SER A 86 -13.98 10.83 2.06
C SER A 86 -12.91 11.25 1.06
N TYR A 87 -12.79 12.55 0.83
CA TYR A 87 -11.72 13.13 0.03
C TYR A 87 -10.32 12.83 0.61
N GLY A 88 -10.14 13.00 1.92
CA GLY A 88 -8.85 12.77 2.59
C GLY A 88 -8.35 11.34 2.43
N MET A 89 -9.24 10.36 2.61
CA MET A 89 -8.91 8.95 2.40
C MET A 89 -8.61 8.62 0.94
N LEU A 90 -9.35 9.21 -0.02
CA LEU A 90 -9.09 9.01 -1.46
C LEU A 90 -7.70 9.54 -1.84
N ARG A 91 -7.37 10.75 -1.38
CA ARG A 91 -6.05 11.38 -1.59
C ARG A 91 -4.94 10.54 -0.97
N TYR A 92 -5.14 10.06 0.25
CA TYR A 92 -4.21 9.14 0.89
C TYR A 92 -4.05 7.82 0.11
N ALA A 93 -5.13 7.21 -0.38
CA ALA A 93 -5.07 5.97 -1.15
C ALA A 93 -4.27 6.12 -2.45
N LEU A 94 -4.41 7.27 -3.13
CA LEU A 94 -3.60 7.63 -4.29
C LEU A 94 -2.13 7.82 -3.93
N LEU A 95 -1.84 8.59 -2.87
CA LEU A 95 -0.47 8.78 -2.37
C LEU A 95 0.18 7.45 -1.98
N ALA A 96 -0.54 6.58 -1.28
CA ALA A 96 -0.06 5.25 -0.91
C ALA A 96 0.24 4.40 -2.15
N SER A 97 -0.57 4.51 -3.19
CA SER A 97 -0.32 3.82 -4.47
C SER A 97 0.88 4.41 -5.22
N ALA A 98 1.04 5.74 -5.22
CA ALA A 98 2.16 6.43 -5.84
C ALA A 98 3.49 6.12 -5.13
N VAL A 99 3.51 6.13 -3.79
CA VAL A 99 4.69 5.75 -3.00
C VAL A 99 5.06 4.29 -3.27
N ARG A 100 4.09 3.37 -3.27
CA ARG A 100 4.34 1.97 -3.63
C ARG A 100 4.92 1.84 -5.03
N ALA A 101 4.38 2.57 -6.01
CA ALA A 101 4.92 2.57 -7.37
C ALA A 101 6.37 3.07 -7.43
N LYS A 102 6.70 4.17 -6.73
CA LYS A 102 8.08 4.69 -6.62
C LYS A 102 9.04 3.71 -5.96
N GLU A 103 8.58 3.05 -4.90
CA GLU A 103 9.36 2.05 -4.20
C GLU A 103 9.50 0.75 -4.99
N GLY A 104 8.87 0.63 -6.16
CA GLY A 104 8.96 -0.53 -7.03
C GLY A 104 8.07 -1.69 -6.56
N GLY A 105 7.03 -1.38 -5.78
CA GLY A 105 5.99 -2.29 -5.32
C GLY A 105 6.52 -3.53 -4.60
N ARG A 106 5.72 -4.60 -4.64
CA ARG A 106 6.14 -5.94 -4.19
C ARG A 106 7.15 -6.56 -5.16
N TRP A 107 7.24 -6.05 -6.39
CA TRP A 107 8.20 -6.50 -7.40
C TRP A 107 9.67 -6.34 -6.96
N ARG A 108 10.06 -5.19 -6.36
CA ARG A 108 11.41 -5.04 -5.79
C ARG A 108 11.65 -5.99 -4.62
N TYR A 109 10.66 -6.24 -3.79
CA TYR A 109 10.74 -7.22 -2.71
C TYR A 109 10.93 -8.64 -3.26
N ASP A 110 10.15 -9.04 -4.25
CA ASP A 110 10.23 -10.38 -4.84
C ASP A 110 11.56 -10.56 -5.59
N PHE A 111 12.05 -9.53 -6.29
CA PHE A 111 13.39 -9.54 -6.91
C PHE A 111 14.52 -9.58 -5.89
N MET A 112 14.50 -8.72 -4.87
CA MET A 112 15.52 -8.73 -3.81
C MET A 112 15.50 -10.04 -3.03
N THR A 113 14.30 -10.55 -2.70
CA THR A 113 14.14 -11.83 -2.01
C THR A 113 14.66 -12.97 -2.89
N MET A 114 14.27 -13.02 -4.16
CA MET A 114 14.74 -14.03 -5.10
C MET A 114 16.27 -13.98 -5.24
N ASN A 115 16.84 -12.80 -5.49
CA ASN A 115 18.29 -12.63 -5.62
C ASN A 115 19.03 -12.98 -4.33
N SER A 116 18.50 -12.60 -3.16
CA SER A 116 19.10 -12.93 -1.86
C SER A 116 19.04 -14.44 -1.58
N THR A 117 17.91 -15.09 -1.85
CA THR A 117 17.77 -16.55 -1.68
C THR A 117 18.70 -17.32 -2.62
N LEU A 118 18.83 -16.87 -3.88
CA LEU A 118 19.75 -17.44 -4.85
C LEU A 118 21.21 -17.21 -4.46
N ALA A 119 21.55 -16.04 -3.94
CA ALA A 119 22.90 -15.75 -3.44
C ALA A 119 23.27 -16.66 -2.26
N ILE A 120 22.36 -16.82 -1.29
CA ILE A 120 22.54 -17.74 -0.16
C ILE A 120 22.71 -19.18 -0.65
N GLY A 121 21.85 -19.62 -1.57
CA GLY A 121 21.92 -20.97 -2.15
C GLY A 121 23.22 -21.22 -2.89
N THR A 122 23.63 -20.28 -3.74
CA THR A 122 24.86 -20.38 -4.52
C THR A 122 26.08 -20.38 -3.59
N ALA A 123 26.12 -19.51 -2.59
CA ALA A 123 27.19 -19.48 -1.60
C ALA A 123 27.27 -20.81 -0.81
N ALA A 124 26.14 -21.37 -0.40
CA ALA A 124 26.08 -22.65 0.29
C ALA A 124 26.53 -23.81 -0.60
N GLY A 125 26.07 -23.86 -1.86
CA GLY A 125 26.47 -24.87 -2.84
C GLY A 125 27.96 -24.81 -3.15
N CYS A 126 28.50 -23.62 -3.44
CA CYS A 126 29.93 -23.42 -3.69
C CYS A 126 30.77 -23.72 -2.44
N GLY A 127 30.32 -23.30 -1.26
CA GLY A 127 30.96 -23.61 0.02
C GLY A 127 31.02 -25.11 0.27
N PHE A 128 29.90 -25.81 0.08
CA PHE A 128 29.81 -27.27 0.22
C PHE A 128 30.70 -27.99 -0.80
N LEU A 129 30.75 -27.53 -2.04
CA LEU A 129 31.64 -28.09 -3.07
C LEU A 129 33.12 -27.90 -2.71
N SER A 130 33.50 -26.70 -2.30
CA SER A 130 34.89 -26.32 -1.98
C SER A 130 35.38 -27.04 -0.73
N PHE A 131 34.57 -27.09 0.33
CA PHE A 131 34.93 -27.74 1.59
C PHE A 131 34.78 -29.26 1.51
N GLY A 132 33.71 -29.73 0.86
CA GLY A 132 33.41 -31.14 0.66
C GLY A 132 34.49 -31.85 -0.15
N ARG A 133 34.99 -31.26 -1.24
CA ARG A 133 36.14 -31.83 -1.99
C ARG A 133 37.43 -31.91 -1.18
N LYS A 134 37.62 -31.00 -0.22
CA LYS A 134 38.84 -30.98 0.62
C LYS A 134 38.77 -31.98 1.77
N ARG A 135 37.59 -32.21 2.34
CA ARG A 135 37.43 -32.97 3.59
C ARG A 135 36.67 -34.30 3.47
N ILE A 136 35.94 -34.54 2.38
CA ILE A 136 35.11 -35.73 2.21
C ILE A 136 35.72 -36.61 1.11
N GLY A 137 36.24 -37.78 1.49
CA GLY A 137 36.93 -38.70 0.58
C GLY A 137 36.07 -39.13 -0.62
N TRP A 138 34.78 -39.41 -0.39
CA TRP A 138 33.83 -39.77 -1.45
C TRP A 138 33.71 -38.67 -2.53
N MET A 139 33.62 -37.40 -2.13
CA MET A 139 33.52 -36.27 -3.07
C MET A 139 34.81 -36.03 -3.86
N ARG A 140 35.95 -36.47 -3.34
CA ARG A 140 37.25 -36.42 -4.01
C ARG A 140 37.34 -37.42 -5.16
N HIS A 141 36.77 -38.61 -4.97
CA HIS A 141 36.79 -39.70 -5.94
C HIS A 141 35.62 -39.66 -6.94
N HIS A 142 34.53 -38.94 -6.64
CA HIS A 142 33.36 -38.82 -7.52
C HIS A 142 33.06 -37.36 -7.91
N PRO A 143 33.73 -36.82 -8.95
CA PRO A 143 33.59 -35.42 -9.34
C PRO A 143 32.17 -35.05 -9.80
N ILE A 144 31.48 -35.93 -10.53
CA ILE A 144 30.11 -35.69 -11.00
C ILE A 144 29.11 -35.71 -9.84
N GLY A 145 29.22 -36.71 -8.95
CA GLY A 145 28.38 -36.81 -7.76
C GLY A 145 28.55 -35.63 -6.79
N CYS A 146 29.77 -35.09 -6.71
CA CYS A 146 30.09 -33.90 -5.94
C CYS A 146 29.36 -32.65 -6.45
N VAL A 147 29.32 -32.44 -7.78
CA VAL A 147 28.58 -31.35 -8.42
C VAL A 147 27.08 -31.51 -8.18
N MET A 148 26.54 -32.72 -8.34
CA MET A 148 25.12 -32.98 -8.07
C MET A 148 24.73 -32.69 -6.62
N MET A 149 25.53 -33.11 -5.64
CA MET A 149 25.27 -32.80 -4.24
C MET A 149 25.37 -31.31 -3.93
N SER A 150 26.31 -30.59 -4.56
CA SER A 150 26.39 -29.12 -4.45
C SER A 150 25.14 -28.43 -5.00
N PHE A 151 24.59 -28.91 -6.13
CA PHE A 151 23.32 -28.44 -6.67
C PHE A 151 22.15 -28.71 -5.70
N VAL A 152 22.08 -29.90 -5.10
CA VAL A 152 21.04 -30.23 -4.10
C VAL A 152 21.15 -29.32 -2.88
N VAL A 153 22.36 -29.07 -2.37
CA VAL A 153 22.58 -28.13 -1.27
C VAL A 153 22.16 -26.71 -1.64
N CYS A 154 22.49 -26.26 -2.86
CA CYS A 154 22.06 -24.95 -3.36
C CYS A 154 20.53 -24.83 -3.41
N LEU A 155 19.84 -25.82 -3.99
CA LEU A 155 18.39 -25.80 -4.11
C LEU A 155 17.69 -25.85 -2.75
N THR A 156 18.13 -26.75 -1.85
CA THR A 156 17.53 -26.91 -0.52
C THR A 156 17.71 -25.66 0.33
N THR A 157 18.90 -25.07 0.35
CA THR A 157 19.17 -23.83 1.09
C THR A 157 18.43 -22.64 0.50
N THR A 158 18.28 -22.55 -0.83
CA THR A 158 17.42 -21.53 -1.48
C THR A 158 15.97 -21.64 -1.02
N VAL A 159 15.41 -22.85 -0.97
CA VAL A 159 14.04 -23.11 -0.51
C VAL A 159 13.87 -22.71 0.96
N ILE A 160 14.80 -23.12 1.83
CA ILE A 160 14.76 -22.80 3.26
C ILE A 160 14.89 -21.28 3.47
N ALA A 161 15.85 -20.63 2.81
CA ALA A 161 16.04 -19.19 2.89
C ALA A 161 14.79 -18.42 2.43
N ARG A 162 14.11 -18.89 1.39
CA ARG A 162 12.85 -18.30 0.93
C ARG A 162 11.76 -18.37 1.98
N GLN A 163 11.65 -19.48 2.70
CA GLN A 163 10.68 -19.62 3.80
C GLN A 163 11.08 -18.76 5.00
N GLY A 164 12.38 -18.69 5.32
CA GLY A 164 12.90 -17.82 6.38
C GLY A 164 12.63 -16.34 6.12
N ILE A 165 12.93 -15.84 4.92
CA ILE A 165 12.69 -14.44 4.54
C ILE A 165 11.19 -14.09 4.56
N LYS A 166 10.33 -15.02 4.10
CA LYS A 166 8.87 -14.86 4.24
C LYS A 166 8.45 -14.80 5.71
N GLY A 167 9.02 -15.66 6.56
CA GLY A 167 8.74 -15.70 8.00
C GLY A 167 9.22 -14.46 8.76
N LEU A 168 10.27 -13.80 8.27
CA LEU A 168 10.81 -12.55 8.86
C LEU A 168 9.93 -11.31 8.61
N GLY A 169 8.88 -11.40 7.80
CA GLY A 169 7.91 -10.31 7.65
C GLY A 169 8.44 -9.08 6.92
N ILE A 170 9.53 -9.18 6.16
CA ILE A 170 10.17 -8.05 5.46
C ILE A 170 9.20 -7.34 4.50
N GLY A 171 8.28 -8.09 3.85
CA GLY A 171 7.24 -7.50 3.02
C GLY A 171 6.20 -6.67 3.79
N ILE A 172 5.94 -7.02 5.07
CA ILE A 172 5.07 -6.25 5.96
C ILE A 172 5.77 -4.94 6.34
N VAL A 173 7.06 -5.00 6.69
CA VAL A 173 7.87 -3.82 7.02
C VAL A 173 7.95 -2.85 5.84
N GLN A 174 8.12 -3.35 4.62
CA GLN A 174 8.14 -2.49 3.44
C GLN A 174 6.77 -1.82 3.21
N ALA A 175 5.66 -2.57 3.34
CA ALA A 175 4.32 -2.00 3.22
C ALA A 175 4.06 -0.92 4.29
N GLN A 176 4.50 -1.14 5.53
CA GLN A 176 4.42 -0.16 6.62
C GLN A 176 5.27 1.08 6.32
N ASN A 177 6.47 0.92 5.77
CA ASN A 177 7.31 2.05 5.38
C ASN A 177 6.69 2.86 4.23
N SER A 178 6.10 2.19 3.23
CA SER A 178 5.37 2.88 2.15
C SER A 178 4.16 3.65 2.72
N HIS A 179 3.44 3.05 3.65
CA HIS A 179 2.30 3.66 4.35
C HIS A 179 2.71 4.94 5.09
N LYS A 180 3.74 4.85 5.93
CA LYS A 180 4.29 5.97 6.69
C LYS A 180 4.76 7.11 5.80
N LYS A 181 5.41 6.79 4.67
CA LYS A 181 5.83 7.78 3.67
C LYS A 181 4.65 8.44 2.97
N ALA A 182 3.58 7.70 2.69
CA ALA A 182 2.36 8.28 2.11
C ALA A 182 1.68 9.23 3.10
N LEU A 183 1.56 8.83 4.36
CA LEU A 183 1.03 9.68 5.43
C LEU A 183 1.87 10.94 5.65
N SER A 184 3.19 10.86 5.61
CA SER A 184 4.04 12.05 5.79
C SER A 184 3.98 13.02 4.61
N CYS A 185 3.56 12.55 3.43
CA CYS A 185 3.24 13.41 2.29
C CYS A 185 1.85 14.04 2.41
N LEU A 186 0.97 13.48 3.23
CA LEU A 186 -0.36 14.00 3.52
C LEU A 186 -0.25 15.16 4.53
N ARG A 187 0.18 16.34 4.06
CA ARG A 187 0.37 17.57 4.86
C ARG A 187 -0.95 18.32 5.12
N CYS A 188 -2.02 17.61 5.45
CA CYS A 188 -3.32 18.21 5.74
C CYS A 188 -3.93 17.54 6.96
N VAL A 189 -4.23 18.33 7.98
CA VAL A 189 -4.77 17.83 9.25
C VAL A 189 -6.12 17.13 9.07
N ASP A 190 -6.99 17.67 8.22
CA ASP A 190 -8.32 17.08 7.95
C ASP A 190 -8.21 15.80 7.11
N CYS A 191 -7.30 15.75 6.12
CA CYS A 191 -7.02 14.50 5.42
C CYS A 191 -6.51 13.40 6.38
N LEU A 192 -5.66 13.75 7.34
CA LEU A 192 -5.14 12.80 8.35
C LEU A 192 -6.27 12.34 9.28
N GLU A 193 -7.19 13.23 9.63
CA GLU A 193 -8.36 12.87 10.42
C GLU A 193 -9.32 11.94 9.65
N ASP A 194 -9.57 12.24 8.38
CA ASP A 194 -10.36 11.37 7.48
C ASP A 194 -9.77 9.95 7.42
N VAL A 195 -8.44 9.83 7.31
CA VAL A 195 -7.75 8.53 7.35
C VAL A 195 -7.92 7.84 8.70
N ASN A 196 -7.83 8.57 9.82
CA ASN A 196 -8.07 8.02 11.15
C ASN A 196 -9.49 7.51 11.33
N THR A 197 -10.50 8.29 10.94
CA THR A 197 -11.91 7.90 11.00
C THR A 197 -12.17 6.67 10.14
N TYR A 198 -11.64 6.65 8.91
CA TYR A 198 -11.72 5.48 8.04
C TYR A 198 -11.09 4.24 8.70
N THR A 199 -9.91 4.40 9.30
CA THR A 199 -9.17 3.30 9.95
C THR A 199 -9.90 2.77 11.18
N LEU A 200 -10.55 3.64 11.96
CA LEU A 200 -11.42 3.26 13.07
C LEU A 200 -12.59 2.40 12.60
N ASN A 201 -13.30 2.84 11.56
CA ASN A 201 -14.41 2.08 10.99
C ASN A 201 -13.95 0.71 10.49
N GLN A 202 -12.77 0.63 9.85
CA GLN A 202 -12.19 -0.64 9.43
C GLN A 202 -11.86 -1.58 10.61
N ILE A 203 -11.39 -1.04 11.74
CA ILE A 203 -11.18 -1.85 12.95
C ILE A 203 -12.52 -2.40 13.47
N GLU A 204 -13.58 -1.61 13.44
CA GLU A 204 -14.92 -2.07 13.86
C GLU A 204 -15.45 -3.15 12.92
N GLU A 205 -15.35 -2.95 11.61
CA GLU A 205 -15.71 -3.94 10.59
C GLU A 205 -14.93 -5.25 10.78
N LEU A 206 -13.61 -5.18 10.98
CA LEU A 206 -12.77 -6.37 11.21
C LEU A 206 -13.15 -7.12 12.48
N LYS A 207 -13.51 -6.42 13.55
CA LYS A 207 -14.00 -7.06 14.79
C LYS A 207 -15.38 -7.69 14.61
N ALA A 208 -16.21 -7.11 13.76
CA ALA A 208 -17.54 -7.63 13.43
C ALA A 208 -17.49 -8.82 12.46
N GLN A 209 -16.36 -9.08 11.79
CA GLN A 209 -16.21 -10.21 10.87
C GLN A 209 -16.41 -11.54 11.60
N GLN A 210 -17.41 -12.28 11.14
CA GLN A 210 -17.67 -13.64 11.58
C GLN A 210 -17.08 -14.63 10.58
N ILE A 211 -16.76 -15.83 11.06
CA ILE A 211 -16.33 -16.91 10.18
C ILE A 211 -17.50 -17.26 9.26
N PRO A 212 -17.34 -17.21 7.92
CA PRO A 212 -18.41 -17.58 7.01
C PRO A 212 -18.87 -19.01 7.30
N GLN A 213 -20.10 -19.16 7.77
CA GLN A 213 -20.74 -20.45 8.00
C GLN A 213 -21.96 -20.55 7.10
N GLN A 214 -22.01 -21.60 6.27
CA GLN A 214 -23.22 -21.95 5.55
C GLN A 214 -24.15 -22.72 6.48
N VAL A 215 -25.43 -22.41 6.43
CA VAL A 215 -26.47 -23.08 7.23
C VAL A 215 -26.44 -24.59 6.91
N GLY A 216 -26.27 -25.43 7.92
CA GLY A 216 -26.23 -26.89 7.78
C GLY A 216 -24.85 -27.53 7.61
N MET A 217 -23.77 -26.73 7.49
CA MET A 217 -22.40 -27.26 7.52
C MET A 217 -21.90 -27.50 8.96
N PRO A 218 -21.03 -28.50 9.18
CA PRO A 218 -20.39 -28.69 10.48
C PRO A 218 -19.56 -27.46 10.86
N PRO A 219 -19.41 -27.18 12.18
CA PRO A 219 -18.61 -26.06 12.64
C PRO A 219 -17.16 -26.20 12.14
N PRO A 220 -16.50 -25.08 11.79
CA PRO A 220 -15.13 -25.09 11.31
C PRO A 220 -14.20 -25.65 12.41
N PRO A 221 -13.10 -26.35 12.03
CA PRO A 221 -12.15 -26.89 12.99
C PRO A 221 -11.64 -25.83 13.97
N GLU A 222 -11.46 -26.19 15.25
CA GLU A 222 -11.02 -25.23 16.28
C GLU A 222 -9.72 -24.52 15.92
N GLU A 223 -8.78 -25.21 15.28
CA GLU A 223 -7.54 -24.59 14.81
C GLU A 223 -7.79 -23.46 13.82
N TYR A 224 -8.75 -23.64 12.90
CA TYR A 224 -9.12 -22.61 11.93
C TYR A 224 -9.75 -21.41 12.64
N VAL A 225 -10.63 -21.65 13.62
CA VAL A 225 -11.25 -20.60 14.44
C VAL A 225 -10.19 -19.81 15.22
N ARG A 226 -9.22 -20.51 15.84
CA ARG A 226 -8.13 -19.87 16.59
C ARG A 226 -7.23 -19.04 15.66
N ARG A 227 -6.89 -19.56 14.48
CA ARG A 227 -6.09 -18.83 13.47
C ARG A 227 -6.83 -17.59 12.96
N PHE A 228 -8.13 -17.72 12.67
CA PHE A 228 -8.96 -16.59 12.24
C PHE A 228 -8.99 -15.48 13.31
N LYS A 229 -9.30 -15.82 14.57
CA LYS A 229 -9.30 -14.86 15.68
C LYS A 229 -7.95 -14.18 15.86
N LYS A 230 -6.85 -14.96 15.81
CA LYS A 230 -5.49 -14.42 15.92
C LYS A 230 -5.14 -13.50 14.75
N SER A 231 -5.61 -13.80 13.54
CA SER A 231 -5.44 -12.95 12.36
C SER A 231 -6.18 -11.63 12.52
N VAL A 232 -7.45 -11.66 12.93
CA VAL A 232 -8.25 -10.45 13.20
C VAL A 232 -7.58 -9.59 14.28
N GLU A 233 -7.12 -10.20 15.37
CA GLU A 233 -6.43 -9.49 16.45
C GLU A 233 -5.14 -8.83 15.96
N MET A 234 -4.33 -9.56 15.16
CA MET A 234 -3.11 -9.03 14.57
C MET A 234 -3.40 -7.86 13.63
N GLN A 235 -4.40 -7.97 12.75
CA GLN A 235 -4.79 -6.89 11.84
C GLN A 235 -5.27 -5.65 12.59
N CYS A 236 -6.10 -5.84 13.62
CA CYS A 236 -6.53 -4.74 14.50
C CYS A 236 -5.36 -4.06 15.20
N LYS A 237 -4.35 -4.83 15.65
CA LYS A 237 -3.13 -4.26 16.27
C LYS A 237 -2.32 -3.43 15.27
N LEU A 238 -2.18 -3.90 14.04
CA LEU A 238 -1.47 -3.16 12.99
C LEU A 238 -2.16 -1.83 12.68
N LEU A 239 -3.49 -1.84 12.48
CA LEU A 239 -4.25 -0.61 12.22
C LEU A 239 -4.17 0.40 13.37
N LYS A 240 -4.12 -0.06 14.63
CA LYS A 240 -3.90 0.81 15.78
C LYS A 240 -2.52 1.47 15.77
N VAL A 241 -1.48 0.73 15.40
CA VAL A 241 -0.13 1.29 15.26
C VAL A 241 -0.12 2.35 14.16
N ASP A 242 -0.79 2.09 13.03
CA ASP A 242 -0.92 3.05 11.94
C ASP A 242 -1.61 4.35 12.41
N MET A 243 -2.68 4.24 13.20
CA MET A 243 -3.33 5.42 13.81
C MET A 243 -2.41 6.21 14.75
N ASP A 244 -1.57 5.54 15.54
CA ASP A 244 -0.58 6.22 16.37
C ASP A 244 0.45 6.97 15.52
N GLU A 245 0.84 6.42 14.36
CA GLU A 245 1.69 7.12 13.39
C GLU A 245 0.99 8.35 12.80
N VAL A 246 -0.27 8.24 12.41
CA VAL A 246 -1.08 9.38 11.94
C VAL A 246 -1.11 10.48 12.99
N ARG A 247 -1.29 10.13 14.27
CA ARG A 247 -1.29 11.10 15.37
C ARG A 247 0.04 11.84 15.51
N LEU A 248 1.17 11.15 15.33
CA LEU A 248 2.49 11.78 15.33
C LEU A 248 2.69 12.71 14.15
N ILE A 249 2.28 12.28 12.94
CA ILE A 249 2.40 13.10 11.72
C ILE A 249 1.48 14.32 11.79
N ARG A 250 0.28 14.17 12.35
CA ARG A 250 -0.66 15.28 12.57
C ARG A 250 -0.06 16.39 13.43
N LYS A 251 0.69 16.04 14.49
CA LYS A 251 1.40 17.03 15.31
C LYS A 251 2.42 17.81 14.49
N LEU A 252 3.10 17.16 13.56
CA LEU A 252 4.10 17.79 12.70
C LEU A 252 3.47 18.65 11.58
N ALA A 253 2.25 18.33 11.16
CA ALA A 253 1.55 19.07 10.11
C ALA A 253 1.10 20.48 10.55
N GLY A 254 1.07 20.78 11.86
CA GLY A 254 0.95 22.16 12.37
C GLY A 254 -0.23 22.95 11.81
N GLY A 255 -1.45 22.42 11.93
CA GLY A 255 -2.67 23.12 11.49
C GLY A 255 -2.84 23.28 9.97
N SER A 256 -1.90 22.79 9.14
CA SER A 256 -1.98 22.95 7.69
C SER A 256 -3.19 22.22 7.07
N LEU A 257 -3.81 22.87 6.09
CA LEU A 257 -4.89 22.31 5.28
C LEU A 257 -4.46 22.24 3.82
N CYS A 258 -5.07 21.34 3.07
CA CYS A 258 -5.01 21.38 1.61
C CYS A 258 -6.10 22.29 1.06
N ASP A 259 -5.93 22.72 -0.19
CA ASP A 259 -6.84 23.68 -0.83
C ASP A 259 -8.31 23.23 -0.73
N VAL A 260 -8.60 21.96 -0.98
CA VAL A 260 -9.99 21.44 -0.87
C VAL A 260 -10.53 21.56 0.54
N HIS A 261 -9.79 21.12 1.56
CA HIS A 261 -10.25 21.20 2.96
C HIS A 261 -10.29 22.64 3.48
N GLN A 262 -9.40 23.51 3.02
CA GLN A 262 -9.43 24.94 3.34
C GLN A 262 -10.72 25.58 2.82
N HIS A 263 -11.01 25.44 1.53
CA HIS A 263 -12.23 26.01 0.95
C HIS A 263 -13.51 25.35 1.47
N LEU A 264 -13.47 24.06 1.80
CA LEU A 264 -14.60 23.38 2.46
C LEU A 264 -14.87 23.92 3.86
N ARG A 265 -13.84 24.35 4.61
CA ARG A 265 -14.05 25.00 5.90
C ARG A 265 -14.57 26.44 5.74
N ASP A 266 -14.07 27.17 4.74
CA ASP A 266 -14.47 28.55 4.47
C ASP A 266 -15.91 28.64 3.96
N ASP A 267 -16.32 27.71 3.07
CA ASP A 267 -17.68 27.61 2.54
C ASP A 267 -18.14 26.15 2.34
N PRO A 268 -18.59 25.47 3.43
CA PRO A 268 -18.96 24.06 3.37
C PRO A 268 -20.08 23.73 2.38
N LYS A 269 -21.01 24.67 2.17
CA LYS A 269 -22.23 24.46 1.36
C LYS A 269 -22.10 24.99 -0.06
N GLY A 270 -21.35 26.08 -0.28
CA GLY A 270 -21.22 26.73 -1.58
C GLY A 270 -19.94 26.35 -2.34
N TYR A 271 -18.93 25.76 -1.69
CA TYR A 271 -17.71 25.35 -2.39
C TYR A 271 -17.98 24.30 -3.47
N LYS A 272 -17.47 24.58 -4.67
CA LYS A 272 -17.44 23.67 -5.83
C LYS A 272 -15.99 23.45 -6.22
N GLU A 273 -15.59 22.20 -6.29
CA GLU A 273 -14.24 21.81 -6.64
C GLU A 273 -13.96 22.18 -8.12
N PRO A 274 -12.90 22.95 -8.42
CA PRO A 274 -12.69 23.55 -9.74
C PRO A 274 -12.32 22.55 -10.83
N HIS A 275 -11.77 21.39 -10.46
CA HIS A 275 -11.37 20.34 -11.40
C HIS A 275 -12.49 19.33 -11.69
N GLY A 276 -13.66 19.50 -11.06
CA GLY A 276 -14.85 18.70 -11.28
C GLY A 276 -14.90 17.41 -10.47
N LEU A 277 -14.04 17.23 -9.46
CA LEU A 277 -14.13 16.08 -8.56
C LEU A 277 -15.38 16.19 -7.68
N VAL A 278 -16.23 15.16 -7.73
CA VAL A 278 -17.46 15.12 -6.93
C VAL A 278 -17.11 14.81 -5.47
N LEU A 279 -17.23 15.82 -4.61
CA LEU A 279 -17.08 15.69 -3.16
C LEU A 279 -18.35 15.13 -2.51
N LEU A 280 -18.21 14.31 -1.49
CA LEU A 280 -19.34 13.69 -0.82
C LEU A 280 -20.07 14.70 0.08
N ALA A 281 -21.37 14.49 0.30
CA ALA A 281 -22.12 15.27 1.29
C ALA A 281 -21.51 15.14 2.69
N SER A 282 -20.95 13.97 3.02
CA SER A 282 -20.26 13.73 4.29
C SER A 282 -18.96 14.54 4.44
N ASP A 283 -18.28 14.91 3.35
CA ASP A 283 -17.09 15.79 3.41
C ASP A 283 -17.51 17.20 3.82
N ARG A 284 -18.66 17.67 3.31
CA ARG A 284 -19.23 18.99 3.64
C ARG A 284 -19.69 19.07 5.09
N VAL A 285 -20.36 18.02 5.58
CA VAL A 285 -20.80 17.93 6.98
C VAL A 285 -19.59 17.94 7.92
N ARG A 286 -18.58 17.12 7.63
CA ARG A 286 -17.34 17.07 8.44
C ARG A 286 -16.62 18.41 8.49
N ALA A 287 -16.49 19.10 7.35
CA ALA A 287 -15.86 20.41 7.29
C ALA A 287 -16.56 21.44 8.19
N ALA A 288 -17.90 21.36 8.33
CA ALA A 288 -18.67 22.24 9.20
C ALA A 288 -18.55 21.89 10.69
N GLU A 289 -18.26 20.64 11.03
CA GLU A 289 -18.17 20.14 12.41
C GLU A 289 -16.75 20.18 12.98
N HIS A 290 -15.73 20.45 12.17
CA HIS A 290 -14.35 20.41 12.61
C HIS A 290 -13.99 21.52 13.60
N PRO A 291 -13.23 21.21 14.67
CA PRO A 291 -12.77 22.22 15.61
C PRO A 291 -11.84 23.24 14.93
N PRO A 292 -11.72 24.46 15.51
CA PRO A 292 -10.78 25.47 15.03
C PRO A 292 -9.37 24.90 14.96
N LEU A 293 -8.62 25.27 13.92
CA LEU A 293 -7.21 24.91 13.83
C LEU A 293 -6.46 25.52 15.02
N VAL A 294 -5.80 24.69 15.81
CA VAL A 294 -4.89 25.17 16.86
C VAL A 294 -3.68 25.78 16.16
N THR A 295 -3.68 27.10 16.04
CA THR A 295 -2.49 27.87 15.74
C THR A 295 -1.76 28.02 17.07
N GLU A 296 -0.67 27.27 17.30
CA GLU A 296 0.26 27.72 18.33
C GLU A 296 0.76 29.11 17.89
N PRO A 297 0.67 30.15 18.74
CA PRO A 297 1.32 31.42 18.43
C PRO A 297 2.82 31.15 18.36
N ASP A 298 3.40 31.33 17.18
CA ASP A 298 4.84 31.14 16.90
C ASP A 298 5.65 32.29 17.52
N ASP A 299 5.66 32.37 18.85
CA ASP A 299 6.68 33.09 19.60
C ASP A 299 7.91 32.18 19.73
N ARG A 300 8.70 32.13 18.64
CA ARG A 300 10.17 31.96 18.57
C ARG A 300 10.58 31.12 17.35
N ARG A 301 10.65 31.75 16.18
CA ARG A 301 11.71 31.47 15.19
C ARG A 301 11.92 32.69 14.28
N PRO A 302 13.12 33.29 14.22
CA PRO A 302 13.37 34.38 13.29
C PRO A 302 13.28 33.86 11.86
N ALA A 303 12.55 34.61 11.03
CA ALA A 303 12.37 34.37 9.61
C ALA A 303 13.71 34.12 8.91
N ARG A 304 13.94 32.88 8.45
CA ARG A 304 14.95 32.63 7.42
C ARG A 304 14.42 33.20 6.11
N LYS A 305 14.81 34.44 5.81
CA LYS A 305 14.76 34.99 4.46
C LYS A 305 15.57 34.07 3.55
N TRP A 306 14.90 33.31 2.69
CA TRP A 306 15.51 32.78 1.48
C TRP A 306 15.48 33.91 0.45
N SER A 307 16.53 34.73 0.42
CA SER A 307 16.81 35.58 -0.73
C SER A 307 17.35 34.69 -1.85
N LEU A 308 16.48 34.36 -2.80
CA LEU A 308 16.87 34.02 -4.15
C LEU A 308 16.82 35.30 -4.97
N GLN A 309 17.98 35.75 -5.44
CA GLN A 309 18.13 36.65 -6.57
C GLN A 309 19.18 36.05 -7.51
N PRO A 310 19.08 36.37 -8.82
CA PRO A 310 19.22 35.43 -9.94
C PRO A 310 20.62 34.84 -10.15
#